data_AF-A0A7V9B1I8-F1
#
_entry.id   AF-A0A7V9B1I8-F1
#
_cell.length_a   1.000
_cell.length_b   1.000
_cell.length_c   1.000
_cell.angle_alpha   90.00
_cell.angle_beta   90.00
_cell.angle_gamma   90.00
#
_symmetry.space_group_name_H-M   'P 1'
#
loop_
_entity.id
_entity.type
_entity.pdbx_description
1 polymer ?
#
loop_
_entity_poly.entity_id
_entity_poly.type
_entity_poly.pdbx_seq_one_letter_code
_entity_poly.pdbx_strand_id
1 'polypeptide(L)'
;MAKQLNVLSGKQREAMVRLRDSVSDARTSITKYASSDDSEQQAQALQAGIEHITDANDAILNASQYDLLDAADVAHLSALAQHIKERLE
;
A
#
# COMPACT_ATOMS: atom_id res chain seq x y z
N MET A 1 11.00 -11.59 8.30
CA MET A 1 10.10 -10.46 8.62
C MET A 1 9.39 -10.56 9.97
N ALA A 2 8.78 -11.68 10.38
CA ALA A 2 8.03 -11.75 11.66
C ALA A 2 8.83 -11.45 12.95
N LYS A 3 10.14 -11.75 12.99
CA LYS A 3 10.99 -11.54 14.18
C LYS A 3 11.20 -10.07 14.58
N GLN A 4 11.00 -9.10 13.67
CA GLN A 4 11.17 -7.67 13.98
C GLN A 4 9.89 -6.99 14.47
N LEU A 5 8.70 -7.55 14.23
CA LEU A 5 7.44 -6.96 14.71
C LEU A 5 7.24 -7.15 16.22
N ASN A 6 7.83 -8.20 16.80
CA ASN A 6 7.66 -8.52 18.22
C ASN A 6 8.36 -7.53 19.16
N VAL A 7 9.32 -6.75 18.66
CA VAL A 7 10.02 -5.70 19.44
C VAL A 7 9.36 -4.33 19.31
N LEU A 8 8.38 -4.18 18.41
CA LEU A 8 7.63 -2.94 18.22
C LEU A 8 6.54 -2.80 19.28
N SER A 9 6.26 -1.55 19.66
CA SER A 9 5.07 -1.21 20.44
C SER A 9 3.79 -1.60 19.69
N GLY A 10 2.66 -1.71 20.40
CA GLY A 10 1.37 -2.08 19.79
C GLY A 10 1.02 -1.21 18.58
N LYS A 11 1.16 0.11 18.72
CA LYS A 11 0.87 1.08 17.64
C LYS A 11 1.82 0.97 16.45
N GLN A 12 3.13 0.80 16.71
CA GLN A 12 4.12 0.58 15.66
C GLN A 12 3.84 -0.69 14.85
N ARG A 13 3.46 -1.77 15.55
CA ARG A 13 3.08 -3.02 14.91
C ARG A 13 1.82 -2.86 14.06
N GLU A 14 0.80 -2.18 14.58
CA GLU A 14 -0.42 -1.87 13.84
C GLU A 14 -0.12 -1.06 12.57
N ALA A 15 0.74 -0.04 12.65
CA ALA A 15 1.15 0.75 11.49
C ALA A 15 1.85 -0.12 10.42
N MET A 16 2.77 -1.00 10.82
CA MET A 16 3.45 -1.91 9.89
C MET A 16 2.52 -2.97 9.29
N VAL A 17 1.59 -3.50 10.08
CA VAL A 17 0.59 -4.46 9.62
C VAL A 17 -0.32 -3.80 8.59
N ARG A 18 -0.80 -2.59 8.87
CA ARG A 18 -1.61 -1.81 7.93
C ARG A 18 -0.86 -1.53 6.64
N LEU A 19 0.39 -1.08 6.71
CA LEU A 19 1.22 -0.85 5.53
C LEU A 19 1.38 -2.12 4.68
N ARG A 20 1.69 -3.25 5.32
CA ARG A 20 1.81 -4.55 4.63
C ARG A 20 0.50 -4.93 3.94
N ASP A 21 -0.61 -4.81 4.65
CA ASP A 21 -1.92 -5.25 4.17
C ASP A 21 -2.36 -4.38 2.99
N SER A 22 -2.28 -3.04 3.10
CA SER A 22 -2.60 -2.12 2.01
C SER A 22 -1.76 -2.37 0.74
N VAL A 23 -0.45 -2.64 0.88
CA VAL A 23 0.41 -2.99 -0.27
C VAL A 23 0.03 -4.33 -0.88
N SER A 24 -0.31 -5.32 -0.04
CA SER A 24 -0.73 -6.65 -0.50
C SER A 24 -2.07 -6.60 -1.26
N ASP A 25 -3.01 -5.81 -0.75
CA ASP A 25 -4.33 -5.62 -1.35
C ASP A 25 -4.22 -4.85 -2.67
N ALA A 26 -3.42 -3.78 -2.71
CA ALA A 26 -3.11 -3.06 -3.96
C ALA A 26 -2.55 -3.99 -5.04
N ARG A 27 -1.56 -4.81 -4.68
CA ARG A 27 -0.98 -5.81 -5.60
C ARG A 27 -2.04 -6.78 -6.11
N THR A 28 -2.91 -7.26 -5.22
CA THR A 28 -3.97 -8.23 -5.56
C THR A 28 -4.96 -7.63 -6.56
N SER A 29 -5.41 -6.40 -6.31
CA SER A 29 -6.33 -5.68 -7.20
C SER A 29 -5.71 -5.39 -8.56
N ILE A 30 -4.45 -4.94 -8.62
CA ILE A 30 -3.73 -4.73 -9.89
C ILE A 30 -3.56 -6.04 -10.66
N THR A 31 -3.24 -7.13 -9.96
CA THR A 31 -3.11 -8.46 -10.60
C THR A 31 -4.45 -8.90 -11.19
N LYS A 32 -5.54 -8.73 -10.42
CA LYS A 32 -6.90 -9.05 -10.88
C LYS A 32 -7.33 -8.19 -12.07
N TYR A 33 -7.01 -6.90 -12.06
CA TYR A 33 -7.24 -6.00 -13.19
C TYR A 33 -6.52 -6.51 -14.45
N ALA A 34 -5.24 -6.87 -14.33
CA ALA A 34 -4.44 -7.33 -15.46
C ALA A 34 -4.83 -8.74 -15.98
N SER A 35 -5.40 -9.60 -15.12
CA SER A 35 -5.72 -10.99 -15.46
C SER A 35 -7.20 -11.25 -15.78
N SER A 36 -8.08 -10.27 -15.57
CA SER A 36 -9.52 -10.44 -15.83
C SER A 36 -9.82 -10.23 -17.30
N ASP A 37 -10.60 -11.13 -17.90
CA ASP A 37 -11.14 -10.97 -19.26
C ASP A 37 -12.54 -10.30 -19.26
N ASP A 38 -13.10 -10.09 -18.08
CA ASP A 38 -14.39 -9.44 -17.87
C ASP A 38 -14.18 -7.95 -17.56
N SER A 39 -14.78 -7.08 -18.37
CA SER A 39 -14.64 -5.62 -18.28
C SER A 39 -15.23 -5.02 -17.00
N GLU A 40 -16.29 -5.60 -16.45
CA GLU A 40 -16.87 -5.13 -15.19
C GLU A 40 -15.94 -5.46 -14.03
N GLN A 41 -15.41 -6.69 -14.01
CA GLN A 41 -14.43 -7.09 -13.02
C GLN A 41 -13.11 -6.33 -13.14
N GLN A 42 -12.69 -5.97 -14.36
CA GLN A 42 -11.55 -5.08 -14.58
C GLN A 42 -11.81 -3.70 -13.97
N ALA A 43 -12.95 -3.08 -14.26
CA ALA A 43 -13.29 -1.76 -13.72
C ALA A 43 -13.33 -1.76 -12.18
N GLN A 44 -13.94 -2.79 -11.58
CA GLN A 44 -13.97 -2.95 -10.12
C GLN A 44 -12.57 -3.14 -9.53
N ALA A 45 -11.73 -3.96 -10.16
CA ALA A 45 -10.37 -4.21 -9.71
C ALA A 45 -9.46 -2.98 -9.87
N LEU A 46 -9.67 -2.18 -10.91
CA LEU A 46 -8.99 -0.91 -11.12
C LEU A 46 -9.32 0.08 -10.00
N GLN A 47 -10.62 0.28 -9.74
CA GLN A 47 -11.09 1.17 -8.67
C GLN A 47 -10.54 0.75 -7.30
N ALA A 48 -10.65 -0.55 -6.97
CA ALA A 48 -10.09 -1.08 -5.72
C ALA A 48 -8.56 -0.93 -5.67
N GLY A 49 -7.86 -1.09 -6.80
CA GLY A 49 -6.42 -0.86 -6.89
C GLY A 49 -6.03 0.57 -6.55
N ILE A 50 -6.74 1.56 -7.10
CA ILE A 50 -6.52 2.98 -6.83
C ILE A 50 -6.76 3.30 -5.34
N GLU A 51 -7.82 2.75 -4.76
CA GLU A 51 -8.13 2.91 -3.33
C GLU A 51 -7.04 2.32 -2.45
N HIS A 52 -6.61 1.08 -2.70
CA HIS A 52 -5.56 0.44 -1.90
C HIS A 52 -4.18 1.10 -2.06
N ILE A 53 -3.86 1.68 -3.23
CA ILE A 53 -2.64 2.49 -3.39
C ILE A 53 -2.73 3.77 -2.56
N THR A 54 -3.90 4.40 -2.51
CA THR A 54 -4.13 5.57 -1.66
C THR A 54 -3.96 5.20 -0.19
N ASP A 55 -4.56 4.09 0.25
CA ASP A 55 -4.38 3.57 1.61
C ASP A 55 -2.93 3.21 1.92
N ALA A 56 -2.18 2.67 0.95
CA ALA A 56 -0.77 2.36 1.13
C ALA A 56 0.07 3.63 1.34
N ASN A 57 -0.25 4.72 0.61
CA ASN A 57 0.41 6.01 0.81
C ASN A 57 0.14 6.58 2.21
N ASP A 58 -1.11 6.51 2.67
CA ASP A 58 -1.47 6.92 4.04
C ASP A 58 -0.78 6.05 5.10
N ALA A 59 -0.63 4.75 4.84
CA ALA A 59 0.07 3.83 5.73
C ALA A 59 1.58 4.10 5.78
N ILE A 60 2.20 4.53 4.68
CA ILE A 60 3.61 4.98 4.64
C ILE A 60 3.78 6.19 5.57
N LEU A 61 2.91 7.20 5.44
CA LEU A 61 2.92 8.40 6.28
C LEU A 61 2.61 8.09 7.75
N ASN A 62 1.80 7.07 8.02
CA ASN A 62 1.53 6.62 9.38
C ASN A 62 2.75 5.92 9.99
N ALA A 63 3.39 5.01 9.25
CA ALA A 63 4.59 4.31 9.69
C ALA A 63 5.75 5.27 9.99
N SER A 64 5.89 6.35 9.21
CA SER A 64 6.93 7.37 9.43
C SER A 64 6.76 8.14 10.73
N GLN A 65 5.55 8.29 11.26
CA GLN A 65 5.30 8.95 12.55
C GLN A 65 5.90 8.19 13.74
N TYR A 66 6.26 6.93 13.54
CA TYR A 66 6.88 6.08 14.56
C TYR A 66 8.35 5.75 14.27
N ASP A 67 8.99 6.51 13.39
CA ASP A 67 10.39 6.32 12.96
C ASP A 67 10.67 4.92 12.37
N LEU A 68 9.65 4.29 11.77
CA LEU A 68 9.77 2.95 11.17
C LEU A 68 10.31 2.98 9.74
N LEU A 69 10.23 4.14 9.10
CA LEU A 69 10.74 4.44 7.76
C LEU A 69 11.55 5.75 7.87
N ASP A 70 12.68 5.81 7.18
CA ASP A 70 13.42 7.06 7.10
C ASP A 70 12.77 8.04 6.11
N ALA A 71 13.19 9.31 6.15
CA ALA A 71 12.61 10.35 5.31
C ALA A 71 12.81 10.09 3.80
N ALA A 72 13.89 9.40 3.42
CA ALA A 72 14.17 9.09 2.02
C ALA A 72 13.24 7.98 1.51
N ASP A 73 13.03 6.94 2.32
CA ASP A 73 12.08 5.86 2.07
C ASP A 73 10.66 6.39 1.95
N VAL A 74 10.23 7.26 2.87
CA VAL A 74 8.90 7.88 2.82
C VAL A 74 8.72 8.67 1.52
N ALA A 75 9.67 9.55 1.18
CA ALA A 75 9.59 10.34 -0.04
C ALA A 75 9.57 9.46 -1.30
N HIS A 76 10.42 8.44 -1.34
CA HIS A 76 10.49 7.53 -2.48
C HIS A 76 9.21 6.72 -2.65
N LEU A 77 8.71 6.10 -1.58
CA LEU A 77 7.54 5.24 -1.61
C LEU A 77 6.26 6.03 -1.88
N SER A 78 6.12 7.23 -1.29
CA SER A 78 4.98 8.11 -1.59
C SER A 78 4.98 8.60 -3.04
N ALA A 79 6.16 8.95 -3.59
CA ALA A 79 6.26 9.31 -5.00
C ALA A 79 5.93 8.14 -5.93
N LEU A 80 6.36 6.93 -5.58
CA LEU A 80 6.02 5.71 -6.32
C LEU A 80 4.50 5.45 -6.28
N ALA A 81 3.88 5.52 -5.11
CA ALA A 81 2.44 5.30 -4.94
C ALA A 81 1.63 6.31 -5.78
N GLN A 82 2.01 7.59 -5.72
CA GLN A 82 1.40 8.64 -6.53
C GLN A 82 1.56 8.38 -8.03
N HIS A 83 2.76 7.99 -8.47
CA HIS A 83 3.00 7.68 -9.88
C HIS A 83 2.16 6.48 -10.37
N ILE A 84 2.01 5.43 -9.56
CA ILE A 84 1.18 4.29 -9.92
C ILE A 84 -0.29 4.72 -10.02
N LYS A 85 -0.77 5.52 -9.06
CA LYS A 85 -2.14 6.04 -9.08
C LYS A 85 -2.43 6.85 -10.35
N GLU A 86 -1.56 7.78 -10.70
CA GLU A 86 -1.69 8.60 -11.93
C GLU A 86 -1.69 7.78 -13.22
N ARG A 87 -1.11 6.58 -13.22
CA ARG A 87 -1.13 5.68 -14.37
C ARG A 87 -2.37 4.80 -14.47
N LEU A 88 -3.14 4.70 -13.38
CA LEU A 88 -4.37 3.92 -13.30
C LEU A 88 -5.62 4.79 -13.51
N GLU A 89 -5.53 6.10 -13.26
CA GLU A 89 -6.53 7.12 -13.60
C GLU A 89 -6.49 7.51 -15.09
#